data_AF-A0A5J4P9X3-F1
#
_entry.id   AF-A0A5J4P9X3-F1
#
_cell.length_a   1.000
_cell.length_b   1.000
_cell.length_c   1.000
_cell.angle_alpha   90.00
_cell.angle_beta   90.00
_cell.angle_gamma   90.00
#
_symmetry.space_group_name_H-M   'P 1'
#
loop_
_entity.id
_entity.type
_entity.pdbx_description
1 polymer ?
#
loop_
_entity_poly.entity_id
_entity_poly.type
_entity_poly.pdbx_seq_one_letter_code
_entity_poly.pdbx_strand_id
1 'polypeptide(L)'
;TAGAGTISLRTSSISKEYLAKQVETVSTIGAGDNFNAGLIYGLLKYDVRYRHLDTLDEITWDKIIQCGTEFAAEVCRSVNNYVSPEFASKHKL
;
A
#
# COMPACT_ATOMS: atom_id res chain seq x y z
N THR A 1 4.23 7.92 -5.40
CA THR A 1 4.49 8.05 -3.95
C THR A 1 5.64 9.02 -3.76
N ALA A 2 5.63 9.83 -2.69
CA ALA A 2 6.67 10.82 -2.41
C ALA A 2 7.48 10.48 -1.16
N GLY A 3 7.91 9.21 -1.02
CA GLY A 3 8.60 8.73 0.17
C GLY A 3 7.77 8.90 1.45
N ALA A 4 8.32 9.59 2.44
CA ALA A 4 7.64 9.91 3.71
C ALA A 4 6.55 11.00 3.59
N GLY A 5 6.39 11.61 2.40
CA GLY A 5 5.38 12.61 2.11
C GLY A 5 4.02 12.01 1.75
N THR A 6 3.44 12.45 0.64
CA THR A 6 2.10 12.03 0.22
C THR A 6 2.10 10.88 -0.78
N ILE A 7 0.97 10.20 -0.82
CA ILE A 7 0.58 9.24 -1.85
C ILE A 7 -0.61 9.87 -2.57
N SER A 8 -0.45 10.12 -3.87
CA SER A 8 -1.49 10.72 -4.70
C SER A 8 -2.25 9.64 -5.45
N LEU A 9 -3.56 9.50 -5.19
CA LEU A 9 -4.48 8.72 -5.99
C LEU A 9 -5.10 9.62 -7.06
N ARG A 10 -5.03 9.17 -8.31
CA ARG A 10 -5.63 9.85 -9.47
C ARG A 10 -6.38 8.83 -10.31
N THR A 11 -7.69 8.99 -10.39
CA THR A 11 -8.57 8.27 -11.32
C THR A 11 -9.32 9.30 -12.18
N SER A 12 -10.22 8.83 -13.05
CA SER A 12 -11.10 9.70 -13.84
C SER A 12 -12.08 10.52 -12.98
N SER A 13 -12.42 10.03 -11.79
CA SER A 13 -13.46 10.61 -10.91
C SER A 13 -12.96 10.99 -9.52
N ILE A 14 -11.81 10.48 -9.07
CA ILE A 14 -11.27 10.65 -7.72
C ILE A 14 -9.86 11.25 -7.80
N SER A 15 -9.64 12.32 -7.04
CA SER A 15 -8.31 12.87 -6.79
C SER A 15 -8.14 13.05 -5.28
N LYS A 16 -7.29 12.23 -4.67
CA LYS A 16 -7.10 12.20 -3.21
C LYS A 16 -5.62 12.08 -2.86
N GLU A 17 -5.25 12.72 -1.75
CA GLU A 17 -3.93 12.57 -1.13
C GLU A 17 -4.05 11.75 0.15
N TYR A 18 -3.11 10.83 0.35
CA TYR A 18 -2.93 10.09 1.59
C TYR A 18 -1.57 10.42 2.17
N LEU A 19 -1.48 10.43 3.50
CA LEU A 19 -0.19 10.55 4.17
C LEU A 19 0.48 9.19 4.24
N ALA A 20 1.76 9.13 3.90
CA ALA A 20 2.56 7.94 4.18
C ALA A 20 2.61 7.70 5.70
N LYS A 21 2.52 6.43 6.10
CA LYS A 21 2.58 6.05 7.51
C LYS A 21 3.99 6.31 8.04
N GLN A 22 4.07 7.15 9.06
CA GLN A 22 5.33 7.47 9.72
C GLN A 22 5.76 6.31 10.61
N VAL A 23 7.01 5.86 10.44
CA VAL A 23 7.63 4.79 11.22
C VAL A 23 9.06 5.20 11.58
N GLU A 24 9.56 4.68 12.69
CA GLU A 24 11.00 4.70 12.94
C GLU A 24 11.68 3.88 11.84
N THR A 25 12.35 4.59 10.94
CA THR A 25 12.88 4.02 9.70
C THR A 25 14.29 3.53 9.91
N VAL A 26 14.52 2.25 9.63
CA VAL A 26 15.84 1.59 9.65
C VAL A 26 16.46 1.64 8.25
N SER A 27 15.66 1.39 7.21
CA SER A 27 16.06 1.41 5.80
C SER A 27 14.87 1.82 4.93
N THR A 28 15.12 2.30 3.72
CA THR A 28 14.06 2.57 2.71
C THR A 28 14.13 1.60 1.53
N ILE A 29 15.06 0.64 1.57
CA ILE A 29 15.23 -0.35 0.52
C ILE A 29 13.96 -1.21 0.42
N GLY A 30 13.42 -1.32 -0.80
CA GLY A 30 12.22 -2.10 -1.06
C GLY A 30 10.90 -1.43 -0.65
N ALA A 31 10.91 -0.18 -0.16
CA ALA A 31 9.67 0.52 0.22
C ALA A 31 8.67 0.65 -0.94
N GLY A 32 9.16 0.97 -2.14
CA GLY A 32 8.34 1.06 -3.35
C GLY A 32 7.80 -0.30 -3.81
N ASP A 33 8.64 -1.34 -3.80
CA ASP A 33 8.24 -2.69 -4.20
C ASP A 33 7.19 -3.26 -3.25
N ASN A 34 7.37 -3.05 -1.94
CA ASN A 34 6.42 -3.50 -0.93
C ASN A 34 5.14 -2.65 -0.96
N PHE A 35 5.21 -1.35 -1.30
CA PHE A 35 4.01 -0.56 -1.59
C PHE A 35 3.19 -1.20 -2.73
N ASN A 36 3.85 -1.55 -3.84
CA ASN A 36 3.20 -2.19 -4.99
C ASN A 36 2.63 -3.56 -4.62
N ALA A 37 3.37 -4.37 -3.84
CA ALA A 37 2.88 -5.65 -3.35
C ALA A 37 1.64 -5.48 -2.47
N GLY A 38 1.63 -4.48 -1.59
CA GLY A 38 0.48 -4.14 -0.76
C GLY A 38 -0.73 -3.66 -1.58
N LEU A 39 -0.54 -2.93 -2.67
CA LEU A 39 -1.62 -2.59 -3.61
C LEU A 39 -2.23 -3.85 -4.25
N ILE A 40 -1.39 -4.74 -4.78
CA ILE A 40 -1.83 -6.00 -5.41
C ILE A 40 -2.57 -6.87 -4.38
N TYR A 41 -2.01 -7.00 -3.17
CA TYR A 41 -2.67 -7.68 -2.06
C TYR A 41 -4.03 -7.06 -1.73
N GLY A 42 -4.13 -5.73 -1.65
CA GLY A 42 -5.38 -5.03 -1.42
C GLY A 42 -6.42 -5.33 -2.51
N LEU A 43 -6.02 -5.29 -3.78
CA LEU A 43 -6.89 -5.63 -4.90
C LEU A 43 -7.43 -7.07 -4.78
N LEU A 44 -6.58 -8.04 -4.43
CA LEU A 44 -6.99 -9.43 -4.24
C LEU A 44 -7.90 -9.59 -3.02
N LYS A 45 -7.54 -9.00 -1.88
CA LYS A 45 -8.27 -9.07 -0.61
C LYS A 45 -9.70 -8.52 -0.72
N TYR A 46 -9.89 -7.49 -1.52
CA TYR A 46 -11.19 -6.85 -1.73
C TYR A 46 -11.88 -7.29 -3.04
N ASP A 47 -11.41 -8.38 -3.67
CA ASP A 47 -11.90 -8.95 -4.95
C ASP A 47 -12.09 -7.88 -6.06
N VAL A 48 -11.16 -6.93 -6.13
CA VAL A 48 -11.13 -5.91 -7.17
C VAL A 48 -10.49 -6.49 -8.42
N ARG A 49 -11.27 -6.52 -9.51
CA ARG A 49 -10.86 -6.97 -10.84
C ARG A 49 -10.58 -5.76 -11.71
N TYR A 50 -9.88 -5.99 -12.82
CA TYR A 50 -9.58 -4.97 -13.83
C TYR A 50 -10.83 -4.14 -14.23
N ARG A 51 -11.95 -4.82 -14.51
CA ARG A 51 -13.23 -4.19 -14.89
C ARG A 51 -13.83 -3.25 -13.83
N HIS A 52 -13.38 -3.32 -12.57
CA HIS A 52 -13.87 -2.46 -11.49
C HIS A 52 -13.05 -1.18 -11.36
N LEU A 53 -11.81 -1.13 -11.89
CA LEU A 53 -10.85 -0.05 -11.62
C LEU A 53 -11.36 1.34 -12.06
N ASP A 54 -12.08 1.39 -13.19
CA ASP A 54 -12.59 2.65 -13.76
C ASP A 54 -13.72 3.28 -12.92
N THR A 55 -14.41 2.48 -12.11
CA THR A 55 -15.57 2.91 -11.32
C THR A 55 -15.43 2.59 -9.84
N LEU A 56 -14.21 2.29 -9.39
CA LEU A 56 -13.96 1.88 -8.02
C LEU A 56 -14.21 3.06 -7.07
N ASP A 57 -14.99 2.84 -6.03
CA ASP A 57 -15.34 3.88 -5.08
C ASP A 57 -14.13 4.27 -4.19
N GLU A 58 -14.21 5.48 -3.64
CA GLU A 58 -13.14 6.02 -2.79
C GLU A 58 -12.88 5.18 -1.54
N ILE A 59 -13.90 4.59 -0.92
CA ILE A 59 -13.75 3.79 0.30
C ILE A 59 -12.95 2.51 0.00
N THR A 60 -13.18 1.90 -1.15
CA THR A 60 -12.43 0.73 -1.58
C THR A 60 -10.98 1.11 -1.94
N TRP A 61 -10.77 2.25 -2.62
CA TRP A 61 -9.43 2.78 -2.84
C TRP A 61 -8.67 3.07 -1.54
N ASP A 62 -9.34 3.65 -0.54
CA ASP A 62 -8.74 3.94 0.77
C ASP A 62 -8.18 2.67 1.41
N LYS A 63 -8.92 1.57 1.36
CA LYS A 63 -8.48 0.28 1.90
C LYS A 63 -7.29 -0.30 1.12
N ILE A 64 -7.28 -0.16 -0.21
CA ILE A 64 -6.17 -0.65 -1.06
C ILE A 64 -4.90 0.17 -0.80
N ILE A 65 -5.01 1.51 -0.76
CA ILE A 65 -3.88 2.40 -0.47
C ILE A 65 -3.36 2.16 0.95
N GLN A 66 -4.25 1.89 1.92
CA GLN A 66 -3.85 1.48 3.26
C GLN A 66 -2.98 0.22 3.24
N CYS A 67 -3.37 -0.81 2.47
CA CYS A 67 -2.55 -2.01 2.32
C CYS A 67 -1.16 -1.71 1.75
N GLY A 68 -1.07 -0.91 0.68
CA GLY A 68 0.21 -0.45 0.13
C GLY A 68 1.06 0.28 1.17
N THR A 69 0.44 1.18 1.92
CA THR A 69 1.10 2.00 2.94
C THR A 69 1.62 1.14 4.11
N GLU A 70 0.87 0.13 4.54
CA GLU A 70 1.26 -0.76 5.63
C GLU A 70 2.44 -1.65 5.24
N PHE A 71 2.45 -2.19 4.02
CA PHE A 71 3.57 -3.01 3.52
C PHE A 71 4.85 -2.17 3.35
N ALA A 72 4.73 -0.96 2.80
CA ALA A 72 5.86 -0.05 2.68
C ALA A 72 6.42 0.36 4.05
N ALA A 73 5.54 0.63 5.01
CA ALA A 73 5.93 0.98 6.37
C ALA A 73 6.58 -0.18 7.13
N GLU A 74 6.11 -1.42 6.91
CA GLU A 74 6.69 -2.61 7.53
C GLU A 74 8.13 -2.85 7.07
N VAL A 75 8.38 -2.84 5.76
CA VAL A 75 9.73 -3.11 5.23
C VAL A 75 10.73 -2.06 5.70
N CYS A 76 10.28 -0.81 5.89
CA CYS A 76 11.15 0.27 6.37
C CYS A 76 11.66 0.09 7.81
N ARG A 77 11.11 -0.86 8.58
CA ARG A 77 11.54 -1.17 9.96
C ARG A 77 12.70 -2.17 10.02
N SER A 78 13.20 -2.62 8.88
CA SER A 78 14.27 -3.61 8.78
C SER A 78 15.29 -3.19 7.72
N VAL A 79 16.45 -3.87 7.70
CA VAL A 79 17.42 -3.78 6.60
C VAL A 79 17.04 -4.66 5.41
N ASN A 80 16.04 -5.54 5.58
CA ASN A 80 15.54 -6.43 4.55
C ASN A 80 14.67 -5.68 3.52
N ASN A 81 14.50 -6.27 2.34
CA ASN A 81 13.63 -5.74 1.27
C ASN A 81 12.30 -6.52 1.14
N TYR A 82 11.94 -7.29 2.16
CA TYR A 82 10.71 -8.09 2.24
C TYR A 82 10.04 -7.90 3.60
N VAL A 83 8.71 -8.08 3.66
CA VAL A 83 7.94 -8.01 4.92
C VAL A 83 8.27 -9.16 5.86
N SER A 84 8.20 -8.91 7.17
CA SER A 84 8.45 -9.94 8.18
C SER A 84 7.45 -11.11 8.09
N PRO A 85 7.85 -12.34 8.47
CA PRO A 85 6.91 -13.46 8.59
C PRO A 85 5.74 -13.15 9.54
N GLU A 86 6.00 -12.41 10.61
CA GLU A 86 5.00 -11.97 11.58
C GLU A 86 3.96 -11.06 10.92
N PHE A 87 4.41 -10.10 10.11
CA PHE A 87 3.52 -9.25 9.33
C PHE A 87 2.72 -10.08 8.32
N ALA A 88 3.37 -10.94 7.54
CA ALA A 88 2.71 -11.79 6.55
C ALA A 88 1.64 -12.70 7.17
N SER A 89 1.89 -13.23 8.37
CA SER A 89 0.93 -14.10 9.09
C SER A 89 -0.41 -13.42 9.40
N LYS A 90 -0.40 -12.09 9.56
CA LYS A 90 -1.58 -11.25 9.83
C LYS A 90 -2.30 -10.81 8.54
N HIS A 91 -1.70 -11.06 7.37
CA HIS A 91 -2.17 -10.62 6.06
C HIS A 91 -2.41 -11.82 5.14
N LYS A 92 -3.21 -12.78 5.60
CA LYS A 92 -3.69 -13.89 4.77
C LYS A 92 -4.90 -13.42 3.96
N LEU A 93 -4.97 -13.85 2.70
CA LEU A 93 -6.12 -13.64 1.81
C LEU A 93 -7.33 -14.44 2.28
#